data_AF-A0A7J5A699-F1
#
_entry.id   AF-A0A7J5A699-F1
#
_cell.length_a   1.000
_cell.length_b   1.000
_cell.length_c   1.000
_cell.angle_alpha   90.00
_cell.angle_beta   90.00
_cell.angle_gamma   90.00
#
_symmetry.space_group_name_H-M   'P 1'
#
loop_
_entity.id
_entity.type
_entity.pdbx_description
1 polymer ?
#
loop_
_entity_poly.entity_id
_entity_poly.type
_entity_poly.pdbx_seq_one_letter_code
_entity_poly.pdbx_strand_id
1 'polypeptide(L)'
;MRAVQDQLIRHGDDRRGRRRRGFAAAVLAVTLALASACTDGGGGKPSGGWQNGDDQPAAPKAAATIVEPKADAKDVPASTGITFTATEAEQTSVELKDSAGGAVEGELATDGKSWLPAGALKYGETYTATVTATGDDGRPATATSTFTTMAKPGKQVRISSFLGDDQVVGVGMPLIVKFSRAVPEDYRDDVQSRMTVTSVPAQEGIWHWVSPTEIRYRPKEFWKTNSTVSYRVQAGGLPLGGGWYGRADLSVGIKVGPAVVMTVDNKTKRMTVTKDGSVIKTIPVSLGKKSTPSSSGTMVVIEKLRKTVFDTFEELGPEEGYRTKIDYAQRLTWGGEFIHAAPWSEGQQGRVNVSHGCVNVSMANGAWLFANTRVGDPITVKGTERKLQNGNGWTDWNMSWEQYVKGSALPYEPPTEATPEQSGAPTATPTA
;
A
#
# COMPACT_ATOMS: atom_id res chain seq x y z
N MET A 1 -11.27 -29.48 -1.93
CA MET A 1 -10.57 -28.95 -3.14
C MET A 1 -9.07 -28.83 -2.88
N ARG A 2 -8.36 -29.96 -2.98
CA ARG A 2 -6.90 -30.04 -2.87
C ARG A 2 -6.25 -29.50 -4.14
N ALA A 3 -5.43 -28.45 -4.02
CA ALA A 3 -4.48 -28.07 -5.06
C ALA A 3 -3.24 -28.95 -4.90
N VAL A 4 -3.01 -29.79 -5.90
CA VAL A 4 -1.82 -30.62 -6.06
C VAL A 4 -0.61 -29.70 -6.20
N GLN A 5 0.29 -29.75 -5.23
CA GLN A 5 1.67 -29.28 -5.37
C GLN A 5 2.43 -30.35 -6.14
N ASP A 6 2.64 -30.12 -7.44
CA ASP A 6 3.70 -30.82 -8.15
C ASP A 6 4.95 -29.95 -8.16
N GLN A 7 6.01 -30.56 -7.65
CA GLN A 7 7.37 -30.08 -7.67
C GLN A 7 7.87 -29.99 -9.10
N LEU A 8 8.40 -28.83 -9.49
CA LEU A 8 9.36 -28.77 -10.58
C LEU A 8 10.71 -28.33 -10.03
N ILE A 9 11.59 -29.32 -10.02
CA ILE A 9 13.01 -29.25 -9.73
C ILE A 9 13.67 -28.28 -10.70
N ARG A 10 14.54 -27.44 -10.12
CA ARG A 10 15.47 -26.53 -10.78
C ARG A 10 16.41 -27.31 -11.70
N HIS A 11 16.47 -26.90 -12.97
CA HIS A 11 17.75 -26.81 -13.67
C HIS A 11 17.98 -25.34 -13.99
N GLY A 12 18.95 -24.75 -13.27
CA GLY A 12 19.42 -23.40 -13.52
C GLY A 12 20.29 -23.41 -14.78
N ASP A 13 19.97 -22.51 -15.69
CA ASP A 13 20.92 -22.05 -16.69
C ASP A 13 21.23 -20.58 -16.38
N ASP A 14 22.48 -20.35 -15.97
CA ASP A 14 23.04 -19.08 -15.56
C ASP A 14 23.10 -18.12 -16.76
N ARG A 15 22.26 -17.07 -16.77
CA ARG A 15 22.59 -15.82 -17.48
C ARG A 15 22.22 -14.61 -16.65
N ARG A 16 23.13 -14.26 -15.73
CA ARG A 16 23.16 -12.98 -15.02
C ARG A 16 23.44 -11.83 -15.99
N GLY A 17 22.39 -11.23 -16.55
CA GLY A 17 22.45 -9.96 -17.28
C GLY A 17 22.47 -8.78 -16.33
N ARG A 18 23.58 -8.56 -15.61
CA ARG A 18 23.80 -7.38 -14.76
C ARG A 18 23.95 -6.14 -15.66
N ARG A 19 22.88 -5.38 -15.90
CA ARG A 19 22.96 -4.05 -16.53
C ARG A 19 23.64 -3.07 -15.58
N ARG A 20 24.98 -3.05 -15.62
CA ARG A 20 25.80 -1.93 -15.11
C ARG A 20 25.58 -0.74 -16.04
N ARG A 21 24.95 0.32 -15.54
CA ARG A 21 25.01 1.66 -16.15
C ARG A 21 26.43 2.20 -15.91
N GLY A 22 27.29 2.09 -16.91
CA GLY A 22 28.62 2.69 -16.90
C GLY A 22 28.52 4.18 -17.22
N PHE A 23 29.01 5.02 -16.31
CA PHE A 23 29.41 6.39 -16.62
C PHE A 23 30.64 6.31 -17.53
N ALA A 24 30.51 6.80 -18.77
CA ALA A 24 31.64 7.10 -19.63
C ALA A 24 31.80 8.62 -19.67
N ALA A 25 32.84 9.11 -18.99
CA ALA A 25 33.36 10.45 -19.17
C ALA A 25 34.06 10.50 -20.54
N ALA A 26 33.62 11.39 -21.41
CA ALA A 26 34.36 11.77 -22.61
C ALA A 26 34.55 13.29 -22.56
N VAL A 27 35.78 13.69 -22.24
CA VAL A 27 36.31 15.04 -22.44
C VAL A 27 36.58 15.19 -23.94
N LEU A 28 35.99 16.20 -24.57
CA LEU A 28 36.47 16.71 -25.86
C LEU A 28 36.16 18.20 -25.96
N ALA A 29 37.21 18.99 -25.75
CA ALA A 29 37.27 20.39 -26.11
C ALA A 29 37.44 20.50 -27.63
N VAL A 30 36.56 21.27 -28.28
CA VAL A 30 36.85 21.87 -29.59
C VAL A 30 36.25 23.28 -29.59
N THR A 31 37.13 24.27 -29.50
CA THR A 31 36.92 25.62 -29.98
C THR A 31 37.06 25.63 -31.50
N LEU A 32 36.17 26.32 -32.21
CA LEU A 32 36.53 27.17 -33.36
C LEU A 32 35.33 28.02 -33.79
N ALA A 33 35.55 29.33 -33.82
CA ALA A 33 34.67 30.32 -34.42
C ALA A 33 34.96 30.45 -35.93
N LEU A 34 33.93 30.71 -36.75
CA LEU A 34 33.78 31.89 -37.63
C LEU A 34 32.67 31.70 -38.70
N ALA A 35 31.84 32.74 -38.79
CA ALA A 35 31.01 33.29 -39.88
C ALA A 35 30.83 32.51 -41.20
N SER A 36 29.69 32.53 -41.89
CA SER A 36 29.05 33.71 -42.53
C SER A 36 27.77 33.30 -43.29
N ALA A 37 26.79 34.21 -43.41
CA ALA A 37 25.99 34.56 -44.62
C ALA A 37 24.59 35.07 -44.21
N CYS A 38 24.34 36.39 -44.20
CA CYS A 38 23.96 37.27 -45.32
C CYS A 38 22.45 37.27 -45.64
N THR A 39 21.76 38.37 -45.31
CA THR A 39 20.78 38.99 -46.22
C THR A 39 20.95 40.51 -46.19
N ASP A 40 20.70 41.09 -47.35
CA ASP A 40 21.11 42.40 -47.86
C ASP A 40 20.07 43.51 -47.57
N GLY A 41 20.48 44.78 -47.65
CA GLY A 41 19.54 45.91 -47.78
C GLY A 41 19.94 47.24 -47.11
N GLY A 42 20.48 48.16 -47.90
CA GLY A 42 20.19 49.60 -47.76
C GLY A 42 21.29 50.49 -47.17
N GLY A 43 21.97 51.23 -48.04
CA GLY A 43 23.06 52.15 -47.68
C GLY A 43 22.65 53.44 -46.97
N GLY A 44 23.61 54.00 -46.24
CA GLY A 44 23.58 55.35 -45.68
C GLY A 44 24.32 55.45 -44.33
N LYS A 45 25.55 55.97 -44.34
CA LYS A 45 26.25 56.51 -43.16
C LYS A 45 27.08 57.72 -43.63
N PRO A 46 27.50 58.68 -42.75
CA PRO A 46 27.52 58.55 -41.29
C PRO A 46 27.07 59.82 -40.51
N SER A 47 26.61 59.64 -39.28
CA SER A 47 26.96 60.55 -38.17
C SER A 47 26.73 59.85 -36.84
N GLY A 48 27.72 59.97 -35.95
CA GLY A 48 27.83 59.21 -34.71
C GLY A 48 26.76 59.52 -33.67
N GLY A 49 26.46 58.47 -32.91
CA GLY A 49 25.72 58.50 -31.65
C GLY A 49 25.99 57.17 -30.96
N TRP A 50 26.91 57.17 -30.01
CA TRP A 50 27.10 56.06 -29.10
C TRP A 50 25.86 55.99 -28.20
N GLN A 51 25.10 54.91 -28.31
CA GLN A 51 24.01 54.62 -27.39
C GLN A 51 24.29 53.25 -26.76
N ASN A 52 24.86 53.31 -25.56
CA ASN A 52 24.83 52.22 -24.59
C ASN A 52 23.37 52.00 -24.17
N GLY A 53 22.96 50.74 -24.07
CA GLY A 53 21.65 50.36 -23.56
C GLY A 53 21.31 48.89 -23.82
N ASP A 54 22.24 47.99 -23.56
CA ASP A 54 21.93 46.56 -23.42
C ASP A 54 21.18 46.35 -22.08
N ASP A 55 19.88 46.62 -22.06
CA ASP A 55 18.97 46.07 -21.05
C ASP A 55 18.48 44.70 -21.54
N GLN A 56 19.38 43.73 -21.65
CA GLN A 56 18.97 42.33 -21.74
C GLN A 56 18.59 41.88 -20.33
N PRO A 57 17.35 41.42 -20.08
CA PRO A 57 16.97 40.92 -18.76
C PRO A 57 17.96 39.85 -18.29
N ALA A 58 18.48 40.02 -17.07
CA ALA A 58 19.34 39.00 -16.46
C ALA A 58 18.61 37.65 -16.46
N ALA A 59 19.31 36.60 -16.90
CA ALA A 59 18.74 35.26 -16.94
C ALA A 59 18.31 34.83 -15.51
N PRO A 60 17.23 34.04 -15.37
CA PRO A 60 16.84 33.47 -14.08
C PRO A 60 18.00 32.68 -13.47
N LYS A 61 18.18 32.80 -12.15
CA LYS A 61 19.14 31.96 -11.42
C LYS A 61 18.70 30.50 -11.34
N ALA A 62 17.40 30.28 -11.11
CA ALA A 62 16.83 28.95 -11.09
C ALA A 62 16.93 28.28 -12.47
N ALA A 63 17.00 26.95 -12.48
CA ALA A 63 16.88 26.16 -13.71
C ALA A 63 15.98 24.95 -13.49
N ALA A 64 15.25 24.56 -14.53
CA ALA A 64 14.42 23.37 -14.56
C ALA A 64 14.77 22.51 -15.78
N THR A 65 14.77 21.20 -15.61
CA THR A 65 14.88 20.23 -16.72
C THR A 65 13.94 19.06 -16.48
N ILE A 66 13.11 18.71 -17.47
CA ILE A 66 12.30 17.49 -17.43
C ILE A 66 13.19 16.31 -17.85
N VAL A 67 13.27 15.30 -16.98
CA VAL A 67 14.09 14.09 -17.20
C VAL A 67 13.24 13.02 -17.89
N GLU A 68 12.02 12.79 -17.40
CA GLU A 68 11.05 11.88 -18.01
C GLU A 68 9.62 12.45 -17.86
N PRO A 69 8.74 12.26 -18.86
CA PRO A 69 9.02 11.67 -20.17
C PRO A 69 9.90 12.58 -21.03
N LYS A 70 10.79 11.96 -21.83
CA LYS A 70 11.61 12.69 -22.82
C LYS A 70 10.73 13.44 -23.83
N ALA A 71 11.27 14.54 -24.36
CA ALA A 71 10.63 15.29 -25.43
C ALA A 71 10.31 14.38 -26.63
N ASP A 72 9.09 14.54 -27.14
CA ASP A 72 8.47 13.81 -28.25
C ASP A 72 8.38 12.30 -28.06
N ALA A 73 8.54 11.80 -26.83
CA ALA A 73 8.41 10.38 -26.52
C ALA A 73 7.03 9.85 -26.94
N LYS A 74 7.02 8.65 -27.52
CA LYS A 74 5.82 7.91 -27.92
C LYS A 74 5.71 6.63 -27.10
N ASP A 75 4.51 6.06 -27.08
CA ASP A 75 4.19 4.84 -26.33
C ASP A 75 4.48 4.93 -24.83
N VAL A 76 4.34 6.13 -24.27
CA VAL A 76 4.54 6.37 -22.84
C VAL A 76 3.43 5.70 -22.02
N PRO A 77 3.72 4.98 -20.93
CA PRO A 77 2.69 4.39 -20.09
C PRO A 77 1.66 5.43 -19.63
N ALA A 78 0.37 5.07 -19.66
CA ALA A 78 -0.69 5.96 -19.18
C ALA A 78 -0.60 6.28 -17.67
N SER A 79 0.23 5.55 -16.92
CA SER A 79 0.54 5.84 -15.53
C SER A 79 1.70 6.83 -15.34
N THR A 80 2.30 7.38 -16.41
CA THR A 80 3.54 8.16 -16.28
C THR A 80 3.40 9.34 -15.33
N GLY A 81 4.42 9.53 -14.48
CA GLY A 81 4.65 10.79 -13.80
C GLY A 81 5.56 11.69 -14.63
N ILE A 82 5.80 12.91 -14.13
CA ILE A 82 6.78 13.86 -14.64
C ILE A 82 7.93 13.91 -13.65
N THR A 83 9.11 13.44 -14.05
CA THR A 83 10.33 13.51 -13.24
C THR A 83 11.21 14.64 -13.77
N PHE A 84 11.73 15.47 -12.89
CA PHE A 84 12.48 16.66 -13.27
C PHE A 84 13.60 16.98 -12.27
N THR A 85 14.50 17.87 -12.68
CA THR A 85 15.47 18.50 -11.81
C THR A 85 15.20 19.99 -11.75
N ALA A 86 15.18 20.56 -10.55
CA ALA A 86 15.17 22.00 -10.33
C ALA A 86 16.40 22.39 -9.49
N THR A 87 17.17 23.37 -9.93
CA THR A 87 18.35 23.89 -9.22
C THR A 87 18.14 25.36 -8.88
N GLU A 88 18.64 25.79 -7.73
CA GLU A 88 18.47 27.17 -7.22
C GLU A 88 16.99 27.62 -7.18
N ALA A 89 16.08 26.65 -6.96
CA ALA A 89 14.65 26.88 -6.90
C ALA A 89 14.17 26.89 -5.44
N GLU A 90 13.49 27.96 -5.04
CA GLU A 90 12.75 28.03 -3.78
C GLU A 90 11.33 27.47 -3.95
N GLN A 91 10.75 27.63 -5.14
CA GLN A 91 9.43 27.11 -5.49
C GLN A 91 9.50 26.35 -6.81
N THR A 92 8.81 25.20 -6.86
CA THR A 92 8.58 24.45 -8.09
C THR A 92 7.09 24.17 -8.28
N SER A 93 6.62 24.32 -9.52
CA SER A 93 5.27 23.93 -9.92
C SER A 93 5.32 23.11 -11.21
N VAL A 94 4.34 22.21 -11.37
CA VAL A 94 4.20 21.36 -12.56
C VAL A 94 2.79 21.51 -13.09
N GLU A 95 2.67 21.74 -14.38
CA GLU A 95 1.43 21.72 -15.12
C GLU A 95 1.49 20.63 -16.19
N LEU A 96 0.41 19.87 -16.33
CA LEU A 96 0.23 18.91 -17.42
C LEU A 96 -1.06 19.23 -18.15
N LYS A 97 -0.99 19.43 -19.47
CA LYS A 97 -2.14 19.72 -20.33
C LYS A 97 -2.30 18.66 -21.41
N ASP A 98 -3.55 18.32 -21.74
CA ASP A 98 -3.86 17.51 -22.92
C ASP A 98 -3.81 18.33 -24.21
N SER A 99 -3.97 17.68 -25.37
CA SER A 99 -3.92 18.34 -26.67
C SER A 99 -5.03 19.38 -26.90
N ALA A 100 -6.10 19.35 -26.11
CA ALA A 100 -7.18 20.34 -26.11
C ALA A 100 -6.91 21.52 -25.16
N GLY A 101 -5.79 21.51 -24.43
CA GLY A 101 -5.41 22.52 -23.45
C GLY A 101 -6.05 22.30 -22.07
N GLY A 102 -6.75 21.19 -21.84
CA GLY A 102 -7.33 20.83 -20.56
C GLY A 102 -6.25 20.43 -19.56
N ALA A 103 -6.31 21.00 -18.35
CA ALA A 103 -5.37 20.66 -17.28
C ALA A 103 -5.65 19.27 -16.71
N VAL A 104 -4.58 18.53 -16.41
CA VAL A 104 -4.62 17.24 -15.72
C VAL A 104 -4.28 17.48 -14.24
N GLU A 105 -5.17 17.06 -13.35
CA GLU A 105 -4.93 17.12 -11.91
C GLU A 105 -3.82 16.14 -11.51
N GLY A 106 -3.05 16.53 -10.49
CA GLY A 106 -2.01 15.70 -9.91
C GLY A 106 -1.23 16.45 -8.84
N GLU A 107 -0.29 15.75 -8.23
CA GLU A 107 0.39 16.20 -7.02
C GLU A 107 1.90 16.06 -7.16
N LEU A 108 2.63 17.02 -6.58
CA LEU A 108 4.07 16.92 -6.43
C LEU A 108 4.38 15.90 -5.33
N ALA A 109 5.28 14.97 -5.60
CA ALA A 109 5.77 14.02 -4.62
C ALA A 109 6.50 14.74 -3.48
N THR A 110 6.53 14.12 -2.30
CA THR A 110 7.17 14.66 -1.09
C THR A 110 8.66 14.97 -1.28
N ASP A 111 9.32 14.30 -2.22
CA ASP A 111 10.73 14.54 -2.55
C ASP A 111 10.97 15.80 -3.40
N GLY A 112 9.90 16.43 -3.89
CA GLY A 112 9.93 17.63 -4.73
C GLY A 112 10.53 17.42 -6.14
N LYS A 113 10.76 16.17 -6.57
CA LYS A 113 11.48 15.83 -7.82
C LYS A 113 10.61 15.14 -8.86
N SER A 114 9.40 14.77 -8.47
CA SER A 114 8.44 14.14 -9.37
C SER A 114 7.03 14.66 -9.12
N TRP A 115 6.23 14.68 -10.17
CA TRP A 115 4.81 15.00 -10.11
C TRP A 115 4.03 13.83 -10.68
N LEU A 116 2.93 13.46 -10.02
CA LEU A 116 2.12 12.31 -10.38
C LEU A 116 0.70 12.76 -10.72
N PRO A 117 0.15 12.39 -11.89
CA PRO A 117 -1.26 12.58 -12.19
C PRO A 117 -2.15 11.95 -11.11
N ALA A 118 -3.30 12.55 -10.81
CA ALA A 118 -4.25 12.05 -9.81
C ALA A 118 -4.89 10.69 -10.19
N GLY A 119 -4.77 10.30 -11.46
CA GLY A 119 -5.18 9.01 -11.99
C GLY A 119 -4.58 8.76 -13.37
N ALA A 120 -4.86 7.58 -13.93
CA ALA A 120 -4.33 7.20 -15.24
C ALA A 120 -4.69 8.22 -16.35
N LEU A 121 -3.68 8.59 -17.14
CA LEU A 121 -3.85 9.43 -18.33
C LEU A 121 -4.67 8.69 -19.40
N LYS A 122 -5.33 9.44 -20.28
CA LYS A 122 -6.00 8.88 -21.47
C LYS A 122 -4.96 8.19 -22.37
N TYR A 123 -5.34 7.05 -22.96
CA TYR A 123 -4.51 6.29 -23.91
C TYR A 123 -4.49 6.95 -25.30
N GLY A 124 -3.34 6.90 -25.99
CA GLY A 124 -3.17 7.46 -27.33
C GLY A 124 -3.27 8.98 -27.41
N GLU A 125 -3.14 9.66 -26.27
CA GLU A 125 -3.31 11.11 -26.14
C GLU A 125 -1.95 11.79 -26.03
N THR A 126 -1.83 13.02 -26.55
CA THR A 126 -0.61 13.81 -26.43
C THR A 126 -0.76 14.83 -25.31
N TYR A 127 0.25 14.90 -24.44
CA TYR A 127 0.30 15.83 -23.34
C TYR A 127 1.53 16.72 -23.42
N THR A 128 1.40 17.93 -22.89
CA THR A 128 2.50 18.87 -22.69
C THR A 128 2.67 19.12 -21.20
N ALA A 129 3.83 18.73 -20.68
CA ALA A 129 4.25 18.99 -19.31
C ALA A 129 5.09 20.27 -19.27
N THR A 130 4.82 21.15 -18.33
CA THR A 130 5.59 22.35 -18.05
C THR A 130 6.00 22.36 -16.58
N VAL A 131 7.31 22.43 -16.33
CA VAL A 131 7.88 22.58 -14.99
C VAL A 131 8.40 24.00 -14.86
N THR A 132 7.95 24.71 -13.83
CA THR A 132 8.41 26.07 -13.52
C THR A 132 9.15 26.08 -12.19
N ALA A 133 10.43 26.45 -12.23
CA ALA A 133 11.26 26.67 -11.06
C ALA A 133 11.45 28.18 -10.84
N THR A 134 11.32 28.66 -9.61
CA THR A 134 11.54 30.08 -9.25
C THR A 134 12.50 30.14 -8.08
N GLY A 135 13.56 30.94 -8.22
CA GLY A 135 14.60 31.13 -7.20
C GLY A 135 14.41 32.41 -6.38
N ASP A 136 15.43 32.74 -5.59
CA ASP A 136 15.47 33.92 -4.71
C ASP A 136 15.35 35.26 -5.45
N ASP A 137 15.61 35.25 -6.75
CA ASP A 137 15.54 36.41 -7.63
C ASP A 137 14.14 36.66 -8.18
N GLY A 138 13.17 35.80 -7.83
CA GLY A 138 11.77 35.87 -8.23
C GLY A 138 11.52 35.63 -9.71
N ARG A 139 12.52 35.21 -10.50
CA ARG A 139 12.39 34.99 -11.94
C ARG A 139 12.12 33.51 -12.24
N PRO A 140 11.08 33.17 -13.01
CA PRO A 140 10.78 31.79 -13.34
C PRO A 140 11.69 31.26 -14.46
N ALA A 141 12.18 30.03 -14.29
CA ALA A 141 12.77 29.21 -15.34
C ALA A 141 11.83 28.04 -15.68
N THR A 142 11.51 27.88 -16.96
CA THR A 142 10.53 26.89 -17.41
C THR A 142 11.18 25.83 -18.29
N ALA A 143 10.85 24.56 -18.03
CA ALA A 143 11.10 23.45 -18.94
C ALA A 143 9.77 22.91 -19.47
N THR A 144 9.71 22.59 -20.77
CA THR A 144 8.53 22.00 -21.39
C THR A 144 8.90 20.71 -22.12
N SER A 145 8.05 19.70 -22.02
CA SER A 145 8.19 18.42 -22.71
C SER A 145 6.83 17.97 -23.22
N THR A 146 6.77 17.51 -24.47
CA THR A 146 5.57 16.91 -25.05
C THR A 146 5.79 15.41 -25.20
N PHE A 147 4.77 14.60 -24.90
CA PHE A 147 4.83 13.15 -25.08
C PHE A 147 3.45 12.58 -25.44
N THR A 148 3.42 11.39 -26.04
CA THR A 148 2.20 10.68 -26.41
C THR A 148 2.09 9.37 -25.64
N THR A 149 0.96 9.15 -24.99
CA THR A 149 0.69 7.92 -24.25
C THR A 149 0.44 6.74 -25.18
N MET A 150 0.76 5.55 -24.71
CA MET A 150 0.54 4.28 -25.41
C MET A 150 -0.94 4.08 -25.79
N ALA A 151 -1.16 3.29 -26.84
CA ALA A 151 -2.48 2.73 -27.12
C ALA A 151 -2.97 1.86 -25.94
N LYS A 152 -4.30 1.70 -25.83
CA LYS A 152 -4.89 0.88 -24.76
C LYS A 152 -4.38 -0.58 -24.86
N PRO A 153 -3.77 -1.13 -23.80
CA PRO A 153 -3.18 -2.46 -23.86
C PRO A 153 -4.25 -3.56 -23.88
N GLY A 154 -4.06 -4.59 -24.71
CA GLY A 154 -4.92 -5.79 -24.70
C GLY A 154 -4.72 -6.69 -23.48
N LYS A 155 -3.54 -6.62 -22.86
CA LYS A 155 -3.15 -7.40 -21.68
C LYS A 155 -3.31 -6.55 -20.41
N GLN A 156 -4.40 -6.76 -19.67
CA GLN A 156 -4.69 -6.02 -18.43
C GLN A 156 -4.75 -6.90 -17.17
N VAL A 157 -4.23 -6.39 -16.05
CA VAL A 157 -4.34 -7.00 -14.71
C VAL A 157 -5.45 -6.28 -13.95
N ARG A 158 -6.43 -7.05 -13.46
CA ARG A 158 -7.45 -6.52 -12.56
C ARG A 158 -6.86 -6.45 -11.15
N ILE A 159 -7.05 -5.31 -10.51
CA ILE A 159 -6.71 -5.06 -9.12
C ILE A 159 -8.02 -4.95 -8.35
N SER A 160 -8.07 -5.51 -7.16
CA SER A 160 -9.26 -5.51 -6.32
C SER A 160 -8.91 -5.48 -4.86
N SER A 161 -9.74 -4.83 -4.05
CA SER A 161 -9.67 -4.97 -2.61
C SER A 161 -10.58 -6.09 -2.10
N PHE A 162 -10.20 -6.67 -0.96
CA PHE A 162 -11.12 -7.48 -0.16
C PHE A 162 -12.20 -6.62 0.54
N LEU A 163 -11.87 -5.37 0.85
CA LEU A 163 -12.75 -4.43 1.55
C LEU A 163 -13.49 -3.55 0.55
N GLY A 164 -14.74 -3.21 0.86
CA GLY A 164 -15.56 -2.26 0.11
C GLY A 164 -15.66 -0.90 0.79
N ASP A 165 -16.16 0.09 0.04
CA ASP A 165 -16.43 1.42 0.56
C ASP A 165 -17.43 1.39 1.73
N ASP A 166 -17.22 2.29 2.69
CA ASP A 166 -17.99 2.46 3.93
C ASP A 166 -18.08 1.22 4.84
N GLN A 167 -17.32 0.16 4.53
CA GLN A 167 -17.29 -1.03 5.37
C GLN A 167 -16.71 -0.72 6.75
N VAL A 168 -17.40 -1.18 7.81
CA VAL A 168 -16.93 -1.07 9.20
C VAL A 168 -16.22 -2.35 9.60
N VAL A 169 -14.94 -2.25 9.94
CA VAL A 169 -14.08 -3.40 10.29
C VAL A 169 -13.53 -3.31 11.70
N GLY A 170 -13.03 -4.43 12.21
CA GLY A 170 -12.34 -4.48 13.50
C GLY A 170 -10.93 -3.88 13.45
N VAL A 171 -10.40 -3.57 14.63
CA VAL A 171 -9.09 -2.88 14.78
C VAL A 171 -7.89 -3.68 14.28
N GLY A 172 -8.04 -4.99 14.09
CA GLY A 172 -7.01 -5.87 13.54
C GLY A 172 -7.08 -6.04 12.03
N MET A 173 -7.97 -5.37 11.31
CA MET A 173 -8.14 -5.59 9.87
C MET A 173 -6.95 -5.06 9.06
N PRO A 174 -6.19 -5.90 8.34
CA PRO A 174 -5.25 -5.41 7.33
C PRO A 174 -6.02 -4.90 6.11
N LEU A 175 -5.46 -3.91 5.40
CA LEU A 175 -5.93 -3.56 4.06
C LEU A 175 -5.39 -4.62 3.10
N ILE A 176 -6.22 -5.17 2.21
CA ILE A 176 -5.83 -6.31 1.38
C ILE A 176 -6.12 -5.99 -0.08
N VAL A 177 -5.07 -5.90 -0.89
CA VAL A 177 -5.14 -5.68 -2.33
C VAL A 177 -4.69 -6.94 -3.05
N LYS A 178 -5.51 -7.39 -4.00
CA LYS A 178 -5.26 -8.57 -4.83
C LYS A 178 -5.09 -8.19 -6.29
N PHE A 179 -4.21 -8.91 -6.96
CA PHE A 179 -3.95 -8.84 -8.38
C PHE A 179 -4.46 -10.11 -9.05
N SER A 180 -5.13 -10.01 -10.20
CA SER A 180 -5.64 -11.17 -10.93
C SER A 180 -4.55 -12.06 -11.55
N ARG A 181 -3.27 -11.69 -11.38
CA ARG A 181 -2.08 -12.44 -11.76
C ARG A 181 -0.88 -11.97 -10.93
N ALA A 182 0.12 -12.84 -10.83
CA ALA A 182 1.39 -12.54 -10.19
C ALA A 182 2.05 -11.27 -10.77
N VAL A 183 2.48 -10.38 -9.87
CA VAL A 183 3.36 -9.25 -10.15
C VAL A 183 4.81 -9.71 -9.93
N PRO A 184 5.67 -9.69 -10.97
CA PRO A 184 7.08 -10.03 -10.83
C PRO A 184 7.77 -9.10 -9.82
N GLU A 185 8.78 -9.61 -9.12
CA GLU A 185 9.45 -8.90 -8.03
C GLU A 185 10.01 -7.54 -8.45
N ASP A 186 10.64 -7.47 -9.63
CA ASP A 186 11.22 -6.25 -10.22
C ASP A 186 10.19 -5.15 -10.60
N TYR A 187 8.89 -5.38 -10.38
CA TYR A 187 7.81 -4.40 -10.62
C TYR A 187 7.06 -4.02 -9.34
N ARG A 188 7.42 -4.61 -8.19
CA ARG A 188 6.64 -4.46 -6.96
C ARG A 188 6.87 -3.11 -6.28
N ASP A 189 8.06 -2.55 -6.41
CA ASP A 189 8.42 -1.21 -5.96
C ASP A 189 7.66 -0.13 -6.74
N ASP A 190 7.57 -0.25 -8.06
CA ASP A 190 6.77 0.62 -8.92
C ASP A 190 5.27 0.58 -8.57
N VAL A 191 4.75 -0.61 -8.26
CA VAL A 191 3.38 -0.75 -7.76
C VAL A 191 3.22 -0.08 -6.41
N GLN A 192 4.10 -0.41 -5.46
CA GLN A 192 3.96 0.03 -4.07
C GLN A 192 4.17 1.54 -3.90
N SER A 193 5.02 2.16 -4.73
CA SER A 193 5.21 3.63 -4.74
C SER A 193 3.95 4.39 -5.16
N ARG A 194 3.01 3.69 -5.82
CA ARG A 194 1.71 4.22 -6.26
C ARG A 194 0.56 3.83 -5.35
N MET A 195 0.87 3.30 -4.17
CA MET A 195 -0.09 2.90 -3.16
C MET A 195 -0.06 3.86 -1.97
N THR A 196 -1.11 4.64 -1.81
CA THR A 196 -1.24 5.62 -0.73
C THR A 196 -2.22 5.11 0.31
N VAL A 197 -1.93 5.33 1.59
CA VAL A 197 -2.84 5.09 2.70
C VAL A 197 -2.94 6.35 3.53
N THR A 198 -4.16 6.80 3.81
CA THR A 198 -4.44 7.91 4.70
C THR A 198 -5.34 7.41 5.83
N SER A 199 -5.02 7.79 7.06
CA SER A 199 -5.83 7.47 8.23
C SER A 199 -6.07 8.71 9.08
N VAL A 200 -7.24 8.79 9.70
CA VAL A 200 -7.61 9.84 10.65
C VAL A 200 -8.09 9.17 11.94
N PRO A 201 -7.39 9.34 13.07
CA PRO A 201 -6.07 9.98 13.21
C PRO A 201 -4.97 9.22 12.44
N ALA A 202 -3.91 9.93 12.07
CA ALA A 202 -2.79 9.34 11.34
C ALA A 202 -2.12 8.20 12.15
N GLN A 203 -1.79 7.12 11.47
CA GLN A 203 -1.02 5.98 11.99
C GLN A 203 0.05 5.55 10.99
N GLU A 204 1.27 5.37 11.49
CA GLU A 204 2.35 4.78 10.71
C GLU A 204 2.03 3.32 10.36
N GLY A 205 2.36 2.93 9.13
CA GLY A 205 2.13 1.59 8.62
C GLY A 205 2.91 1.33 7.34
N ILE A 206 2.90 0.08 6.87
CA ILE A 206 3.66 -0.33 5.69
C ILE A 206 2.90 -1.39 4.90
N TRP A 207 3.14 -1.41 3.59
CA TRP A 207 2.72 -2.50 2.72
C TRP A 207 3.68 -3.70 2.82
N HIS A 208 3.13 -4.89 2.66
CA HIS A 208 3.82 -6.18 2.74
C HIS A 208 3.27 -7.12 1.66
N TRP A 209 4.13 -7.62 0.79
CA TRP A 209 3.79 -8.63 -0.20
C TRP A 209 3.68 -10.00 0.46
N VAL A 210 2.47 -10.51 0.66
CA VAL A 210 2.24 -11.86 1.21
C VAL A 210 2.39 -12.95 0.14
N SER A 211 2.20 -12.59 -1.13
CA SER A 211 2.40 -13.46 -2.29
C SER A 211 2.58 -12.60 -3.55
N PRO A 212 2.94 -13.19 -4.70
CA PRO A 212 2.97 -12.44 -5.96
C PRO A 212 1.63 -11.82 -6.39
N THR A 213 0.50 -12.28 -5.84
CA THR A 213 -0.85 -11.83 -6.21
C THR A 213 -1.55 -11.03 -5.11
N GLU A 214 -0.91 -10.83 -3.96
CA GLU A 214 -1.55 -10.19 -2.82
C GLU A 214 -0.54 -9.38 -2.00
N ILE A 215 -0.92 -8.14 -1.73
CA ILE A 215 -0.20 -7.20 -0.89
C ILE A 215 -1.14 -6.71 0.21
N ARG A 216 -0.62 -6.56 1.42
CA ARG A 216 -1.39 -6.10 2.58
C ARG A 216 -0.75 -4.92 3.24
N TYR A 217 -1.55 -4.04 3.83
CA TYR A 217 -1.07 -2.96 4.67
C TYR A 217 -1.59 -3.14 6.08
N ARG A 218 -0.73 -2.89 7.06
CA ARG A 218 -1.18 -2.63 8.42
C ARG A 218 -0.35 -1.54 9.10
N PRO A 219 -0.93 -0.85 10.09
CA PRO A 219 -0.17 -0.05 11.02
C PRO A 219 0.70 -0.92 11.93
N LYS A 220 1.66 -0.27 12.61
CA LYS A 220 2.57 -0.94 13.55
C LYS A 220 1.84 -1.62 14.70
N GLU A 221 0.86 -0.93 15.26
CA GLU A 221 -0.10 -1.40 16.27
C GLU A 221 -1.50 -1.45 15.66
N PHE A 222 -2.46 -2.11 16.31
CA PHE A 222 -3.85 -2.15 15.83
C PHE A 222 -4.38 -0.75 15.48
N TRP A 223 -5.30 -0.70 14.51
CA TRP A 223 -5.95 0.56 14.16
C TRP A 223 -6.60 1.18 15.38
N LYS A 224 -6.44 2.50 15.53
CA LYS A 224 -7.15 3.30 16.52
C LYS A 224 -8.65 3.16 16.24
N THR A 225 -9.42 2.96 17.31
CA THR A 225 -10.86 2.84 17.22
C THR A 225 -11.51 4.11 16.65
N ASN A 226 -12.64 3.96 15.96
CA ASN A 226 -13.41 5.05 15.35
C ASN A 226 -12.60 5.89 14.35
N SER A 227 -11.56 5.28 13.74
CA SER A 227 -10.78 5.92 12.69
C SER A 227 -11.41 5.74 11.31
N THR A 228 -11.12 6.66 10.40
CA THR A 228 -11.38 6.51 8.97
C THR A 228 -10.08 6.20 8.26
N VAL A 229 -10.09 5.22 7.37
CA VAL A 229 -8.92 4.83 6.58
C VAL A 229 -9.30 4.82 5.10
N SER A 230 -8.54 5.52 4.28
CA SER A 230 -8.64 5.45 2.82
C SER A 230 -7.33 4.92 2.24
N TYR A 231 -7.41 4.18 1.15
CA TYR A 231 -6.25 3.75 0.41
C TYR A 231 -6.52 3.73 -1.09
N ARG A 232 -5.49 4.10 -1.84
CA ARG A 232 -5.52 4.22 -3.30
C ARG A 232 -4.39 3.40 -3.89
N VAL A 233 -4.64 2.79 -5.05
CA VAL A 233 -3.67 2.09 -5.88
C VAL A 233 -3.75 2.68 -7.28
N GLN A 234 -2.78 3.52 -7.65
CA GLN A 234 -2.73 4.21 -8.94
C GLN A 234 -2.05 3.35 -10.01
N ALA A 235 -2.72 2.27 -10.41
CA ALA A 235 -2.16 1.26 -11.28
C ALA A 235 -2.73 1.26 -12.71
N GLY A 236 -3.69 2.12 -13.03
CA GLY A 236 -4.22 2.24 -14.38
C GLY A 236 -3.10 2.59 -15.38
N GLY A 237 -2.87 1.70 -16.36
CA GLY A 237 -1.78 1.88 -17.32
C GLY A 237 -0.37 1.67 -16.76
N LEU A 238 -0.22 1.18 -15.53
CA LEU A 238 1.07 0.86 -14.93
C LEU A 238 1.62 -0.44 -15.51
N PRO A 239 2.88 -0.49 -15.98
CA PRO A 239 3.51 -1.75 -16.37
C PRO A 239 3.61 -2.73 -15.18
N LEU A 240 3.23 -3.99 -15.40
CA LEU A 240 3.24 -5.07 -14.41
C LEU A 240 3.96 -6.32 -14.92
N GLY A 241 4.90 -6.13 -15.85
CA GLY A 241 5.74 -7.18 -16.45
C GLY A 241 5.09 -7.95 -17.61
N GLY A 242 5.93 -8.44 -18.54
CA GLY A 242 5.49 -9.29 -19.65
C GLY A 242 4.46 -8.65 -20.60
N GLY A 243 4.50 -7.33 -20.73
CA GLY A 243 3.54 -6.55 -21.53
C GLY A 243 2.15 -6.43 -20.92
N TRP A 244 1.99 -6.74 -19.63
CA TRP A 244 0.75 -6.53 -18.89
C TRP A 244 0.74 -5.18 -18.20
N TYR A 245 -0.45 -4.58 -18.15
CA TYR A 245 -0.65 -3.28 -17.52
C TYR A 245 -1.79 -3.34 -16.52
N GLY A 246 -1.74 -2.53 -15.47
CA GLY A 246 -2.88 -2.41 -14.57
C GLY A 246 -4.10 -1.85 -15.31
N ARG A 247 -5.26 -2.44 -15.05
CA ARG A 247 -6.49 -2.14 -15.79
C ARG A 247 -7.05 -0.76 -15.48
N ALA A 248 -7.02 -0.38 -14.21
CA ALA A 248 -7.61 0.83 -13.66
C ALA A 248 -7.01 1.09 -12.28
N ASP A 249 -7.20 2.31 -11.79
CA ASP A 249 -6.93 2.66 -10.41
C ASP A 249 -7.97 2.04 -9.47
N LEU A 250 -7.59 1.87 -8.21
CA LEU A 250 -8.47 1.43 -7.12
C LEU A 250 -8.43 2.49 -6.03
N SER A 251 -9.57 2.84 -5.46
CA SER A 251 -9.66 3.62 -4.22
C SER A 251 -10.71 2.96 -3.34
N VAL A 252 -10.45 2.91 -2.02
CA VAL A 252 -11.39 2.36 -1.05
C VAL A 252 -11.33 3.18 0.23
N GLY A 253 -12.49 3.51 0.79
CA GLY A 253 -12.63 4.13 2.10
C GLY A 253 -13.35 3.21 3.10
N ILE A 254 -12.76 2.98 4.27
CA ILE A 254 -13.33 2.15 5.34
C ILE A 254 -13.41 2.92 6.67
N LYS A 255 -14.16 2.35 7.62
CA LYS A 255 -14.23 2.81 9.00
C LYS A 255 -13.77 1.71 9.94
N VAL A 256 -13.07 2.08 11.00
CA VAL A 256 -12.66 1.16 12.06
C VAL A 256 -13.62 1.32 13.23
N GLY A 257 -14.21 0.23 13.69
CA GLY A 257 -15.16 0.25 14.81
C GLY A 257 -14.52 0.35 16.20
N PRO A 258 -15.31 0.11 17.26
CA PRO A 258 -14.81 -0.12 18.62
C PRO A 258 -13.71 -1.18 18.67
N ALA A 259 -12.73 -1.02 19.57
CA ALA A 259 -11.65 -1.99 19.73
C ALA A 259 -12.12 -3.23 20.50
N VAL A 260 -12.64 -4.23 19.78
CA VAL A 260 -13.02 -5.53 20.35
C VAL A 260 -11.86 -6.51 20.19
N VAL A 261 -11.23 -6.90 21.30
CA VAL A 261 -10.07 -7.80 21.30
C VAL A 261 -10.36 -9.04 22.12
N MET A 262 -10.05 -10.21 21.57
CA MET A 262 -10.21 -11.50 22.25
C MET A 262 -8.84 -12.07 22.63
N THR A 263 -8.66 -12.43 23.89
CA THR A 263 -7.46 -13.15 24.36
C THR A 263 -7.86 -14.48 24.95
N VAL A 264 -7.36 -15.57 24.39
CA VAL A 264 -7.56 -16.93 24.87
C VAL A 264 -6.30 -17.43 25.56
N ASP A 265 -6.44 -17.88 26.80
CA ASP A 265 -5.38 -18.50 27.57
C ASP A 265 -5.67 -20.00 27.74
N ASN A 266 -4.81 -20.84 27.15
CA ASN A 266 -4.95 -22.29 27.24
C ASN A 266 -4.69 -22.82 28.66
N LYS A 267 -3.91 -22.14 29.51
CA LYS A 267 -3.68 -22.58 30.90
C LYS A 267 -4.97 -22.51 31.70
N THR A 268 -5.70 -21.39 31.59
CA THR A 268 -6.95 -21.16 32.33
C THR A 268 -8.20 -21.63 31.60
N LYS A 269 -8.08 -21.95 30.30
CA LYS A 269 -9.20 -22.29 29.40
C LYS A 269 -10.26 -21.18 29.36
N ARG A 270 -9.81 -19.93 29.34
CA ARG A 270 -10.69 -18.75 29.30
C ARG A 270 -10.35 -17.87 28.10
N MET A 271 -11.39 -17.31 27.51
CA MET A 271 -11.32 -16.17 26.61
C MET A 271 -11.75 -14.92 27.37
N THR A 272 -10.88 -13.92 27.43
CA THR A 272 -11.23 -12.57 27.89
C THR A 272 -11.54 -11.72 26.66
N VAL A 273 -12.70 -11.09 26.65
CA VAL A 273 -13.15 -10.18 25.61
C VAL A 273 -13.11 -8.77 26.16
N THR A 274 -12.33 -7.90 25.54
CA THR A 274 -12.28 -6.48 25.88
C THR A 274 -12.96 -5.66 24.78
N LYS A 275 -13.53 -4.52 25.19
CA LYS A 275 -13.99 -3.47 24.29
C LYS A 275 -13.40 -2.15 24.77
N ASP A 276 -12.64 -1.49 23.91
CA ASP A 276 -11.97 -0.22 24.20
C ASP A 276 -11.12 -0.30 25.50
N GLY A 277 -10.39 -1.42 25.64
CA GLY A 277 -9.52 -1.70 26.78
C GLY A 277 -10.22 -2.27 28.03
N SER A 278 -11.55 -2.18 28.12
CA SER A 278 -12.31 -2.68 29.28
C SER A 278 -12.80 -4.11 29.08
N VAL A 279 -12.66 -4.97 30.08
CA VAL A 279 -13.20 -6.34 30.04
C VAL A 279 -14.73 -6.28 30.04
N ILE A 280 -15.35 -6.83 28.99
CA ILE A 280 -16.81 -6.90 28.88
C ILE A 280 -17.35 -8.33 29.06
N LYS A 281 -16.49 -9.35 28.92
CA LYS A 281 -16.87 -10.74 29.18
C LYS A 281 -15.65 -11.65 29.38
N THR A 282 -15.81 -12.66 30.23
CA THR A 282 -14.91 -13.80 30.32
C THR A 282 -15.68 -15.07 30.01
N ILE A 283 -15.23 -15.83 29.02
CA ILE A 283 -15.93 -16.98 28.45
C ILE A 283 -15.12 -18.26 28.71
N PRO A 284 -15.71 -19.32 29.30
CA PRO A 284 -15.08 -20.64 29.31
C PRO A 284 -14.95 -21.18 27.89
N VAL A 285 -13.77 -21.69 27.53
CA VAL A 285 -13.51 -22.26 26.21
C VAL A 285 -12.98 -23.69 26.31
N SER A 286 -13.11 -24.44 25.22
CA SER A 286 -12.37 -25.69 25.00
C SER A 286 -11.64 -25.59 23.66
N LEU A 287 -10.32 -25.78 23.67
CA LEU A 287 -9.48 -25.70 22.47
C LEU A 287 -9.24 -27.08 21.86
N GLY A 288 -8.33 -27.14 20.88
CA GLY A 288 -7.89 -28.37 20.25
C GLY A 288 -7.25 -29.35 21.24
N LYS A 289 -7.67 -30.62 21.19
CA LYS A 289 -7.07 -31.71 21.98
C LYS A 289 -5.60 -31.93 21.61
N LYS A 290 -4.85 -32.69 22.42
CA LYS A 290 -3.40 -32.89 22.26
C LYS A 290 -2.99 -33.40 20.87
N SER A 291 -3.78 -34.26 20.23
CA SER A 291 -3.48 -34.77 18.88
C SER A 291 -3.80 -33.78 17.76
N THR A 292 -4.64 -32.77 18.03
CA THR A 292 -5.06 -31.73 17.06
C THR A 292 -5.14 -30.37 17.77
N PRO A 293 -4.00 -29.81 18.24
CA PRO A 293 -3.98 -28.60 19.05
C PRO A 293 -4.34 -27.35 18.24
N SER A 294 -4.99 -26.37 18.89
CA SER A 294 -5.23 -25.04 18.32
C SER A 294 -3.93 -24.27 18.12
N SER A 295 -3.89 -23.38 17.14
CA SER A 295 -2.72 -22.54 16.89
C SER A 295 -2.60 -21.41 17.91
N SER A 296 -1.44 -21.28 18.55
CA SER A 296 -1.04 -20.10 19.33
C SER A 296 -0.50 -19.01 18.42
N GLY A 297 -1.02 -17.80 18.58
CA GLY A 297 -0.68 -16.64 17.75
C GLY A 297 -1.83 -15.64 17.72
N THR A 298 -1.63 -14.54 17.00
CA THR A 298 -2.68 -13.54 16.77
C THR A 298 -3.27 -13.72 15.38
N MET A 299 -4.56 -14.02 15.35
CA MET A 299 -5.39 -14.16 14.14
C MET A 299 -6.39 -13.01 14.09
N VAL A 300 -7.10 -12.91 12.98
CA VAL A 300 -8.16 -11.93 12.75
C VAL A 300 -9.42 -12.69 12.34
N VAL A 301 -10.60 -12.25 12.77
CA VAL A 301 -11.87 -12.81 12.28
C VAL A 301 -12.01 -12.52 10.78
N ILE A 302 -12.02 -13.58 9.98
CA ILE A 302 -12.04 -13.51 8.50
C ILE A 302 -13.48 -13.45 7.97
N GLU A 303 -14.34 -14.30 8.51
CA GLU A 303 -15.74 -14.41 8.10
C GLU A 303 -16.61 -14.81 9.29
N LYS A 304 -17.91 -14.54 9.17
CA LYS A 304 -18.91 -14.85 10.18
C LYS A 304 -20.11 -15.54 9.53
N LEU A 305 -20.37 -16.78 9.92
CA LEU A 305 -21.45 -17.60 9.42
C LEU A 305 -22.40 -17.95 10.57
N ARG A 306 -23.64 -17.47 10.51
CA ARG A 306 -24.63 -17.75 11.56
C ARG A 306 -24.94 -19.23 11.67
N LYS A 307 -25.01 -19.92 10.53
CA LYS A 307 -25.17 -21.37 10.41
C LYS A 307 -24.24 -21.87 9.30
N THR A 308 -23.57 -22.98 9.55
CA THR A 308 -22.74 -23.67 8.55
C THR A 308 -22.62 -25.16 8.88
N VAL A 309 -22.00 -25.93 8.01
CA VAL A 309 -21.67 -27.33 8.25
C VAL A 309 -20.16 -27.46 8.12
N PHE A 310 -19.51 -27.98 9.15
CA PHE A 310 -18.12 -28.41 9.05
C PHE A 310 -18.12 -29.86 8.58
N ASP A 311 -17.44 -30.11 7.47
CA ASP A 311 -17.26 -31.43 6.87
C ASP A 311 -15.77 -31.64 6.63
N THR A 312 -15.17 -32.56 7.40
CA THR A 312 -13.73 -32.79 7.39
C THR A 312 -13.34 -34.15 6.80
N PHE A 313 -14.29 -34.91 6.23
CA PHE A 313 -14.01 -36.24 5.69
C PHE A 313 -12.99 -36.23 4.54
N GLU A 314 -12.97 -35.18 3.70
CA GLU A 314 -11.96 -35.02 2.63
C GLU A 314 -10.54 -34.83 3.19
N GLU A 315 -10.43 -34.22 4.37
CA GLU A 315 -9.14 -33.87 4.99
C GLU A 315 -8.62 -34.98 5.91
N LEU A 316 -9.48 -35.45 6.82
CA LEU A 316 -9.12 -36.36 7.91
C LEU A 316 -9.44 -37.84 7.60
N GLY A 317 -10.15 -38.13 6.52
CA GLY A 317 -10.57 -39.48 6.17
C GLY A 317 -11.75 -39.99 7.02
N PRO A 318 -12.17 -41.25 6.81
CA PRO A 318 -13.39 -41.80 7.44
C PRO A 318 -13.26 -42.06 8.96
N GLU A 319 -12.04 -42.25 9.47
CA GLU A 319 -11.81 -42.59 10.88
C GLU A 319 -11.86 -41.37 11.80
N GLU A 320 -11.29 -40.24 11.37
CA GLU A 320 -11.18 -38.99 12.16
C GLU A 320 -12.08 -37.87 11.62
N GLY A 321 -12.64 -38.04 10.42
CA GLY A 321 -13.53 -37.09 9.78
C GLY A 321 -14.86 -36.94 10.51
N TYR A 322 -15.41 -35.73 10.50
CA TYR A 322 -16.70 -35.43 11.09
C TYR A 322 -17.51 -34.51 10.19
N ARG A 323 -18.84 -34.63 10.30
CA ARG A 323 -19.79 -33.70 9.68
C ARG A 323 -20.75 -33.16 10.73
N THR A 324 -20.63 -31.87 11.06
CA THR A 324 -21.36 -31.26 12.18
C THR A 324 -22.00 -29.94 11.76
N LYS A 325 -23.27 -29.75 12.11
CA LYS A 325 -23.94 -28.45 11.98
C LYS A 325 -23.41 -27.50 13.07
N ILE A 326 -23.00 -26.31 12.65
CA ILE A 326 -22.39 -25.32 13.51
C ILE A 326 -23.22 -24.04 13.49
N ASP A 327 -23.52 -23.51 14.67
CA ASP A 327 -24.07 -22.17 14.85
C ASP A 327 -22.97 -21.18 15.26
N TYR A 328 -23.12 -19.92 14.82
CA TYR A 328 -22.27 -18.79 15.20
C TYR A 328 -20.77 -19.00 14.92
N ALA A 329 -20.43 -19.56 13.76
CA ALA A 329 -19.06 -19.81 13.33
C ALA A 329 -18.36 -18.51 12.92
N GLN A 330 -17.13 -18.32 13.39
CA GLN A 330 -16.25 -17.21 13.02
C GLN A 330 -14.89 -17.76 12.60
N ARG A 331 -14.53 -17.65 11.32
CA ARG A 331 -13.28 -18.23 10.80
C ARG A 331 -12.09 -17.40 11.24
N LEU A 332 -11.01 -18.09 11.65
CA LEU A 332 -9.74 -17.48 12.03
C LEU A 332 -8.59 -17.84 11.09
N THR A 333 -8.62 -19.05 10.52
CA THR A 333 -7.55 -19.56 9.64
C THR A 333 -8.11 -20.22 8.39
N TRP A 334 -7.28 -20.31 7.34
CA TRP A 334 -7.64 -21.04 6.11
C TRP A 334 -7.68 -22.56 6.35
N GLY A 335 -6.84 -23.06 7.25
CA GLY A 335 -6.81 -24.46 7.71
C GLY A 335 -7.93 -24.85 8.68
N GLY A 336 -8.99 -24.05 8.80
CA GLY A 336 -10.24 -24.49 9.44
C GLY A 336 -10.33 -24.29 10.96
N GLU A 337 -9.55 -23.37 11.55
CA GLU A 337 -9.77 -22.96 12.94
C GLU A 337 -10.85 -21.87 13.02
N PHE A 338 -11.85 -22.08 13.88
CA PHE A 338 -12.97 -21.17 14.12
C PHE A 338 -13.21 -20.94 15.61
N ILE A 339 -13.90 -19.85 15.95
CA ILE A 339 -14.69 -19.77 17.18
C ILE A 339 -16.13 -20.17 16.83
N HIS A 340 -16.76 -21.04 17.60
CA HIS A 340 -18.16 -21.40 17.35
C HIS A 340 -18.90 -21.94 18.58
N ALA A 341 -20.24 -21.96 18.51
CA ALA A 341 -21.07 -22.62 19.51
C ALA A 341 -20.88 -24.14 19.44
N ALA A 342 -20.68 -24.76 20.60
CA ALA A 342 -20.42 -26.18 20.77
C ALA A 342 -21.17 -26.73 22.00
N PRO A 343 -22.51 -26.77 21.98
CA PRO A 343 -23.33 -27.20 23.11
C PRO A 343 -22.97 -28.61 23.62
N TRP A 344 -22.49 -29.49 22.72
CA TRP A 344 -22.02 -30.83 23.07
C TRP A 344 -20.77 -30.86 23.96
N SER A 345 -20.08 -29.73 24.14
CA SER A 345 -18.83 -29.64 24.90
C SER A 345 -18.88 -28.70 26.11
N GLU A 346 -20.07 -28.23 26.52
CA GLU A 346 -20.20 -27.24 27.59
C GLU A 346 -19.64 -27.73 28.94
N GLY A 347 -19.76 -29.03 29.24
CA GLY A 347 -19.18 -29.61 30.45
C GLY A 347 -17.64 -29.60 30.49
N GLN A 348 -16.99 -29.45 29.32
CA GLN A 348 -15.53 -29.44 29.18
C GLN A 348 -14.94 -28.03 29.07
N GLN A 349 -15.74 -27.05 28.65
CA GLN A 349 -15.31 -25.67 28.48
C GLN A 349 -14.86 -25.06 29.82
N GLY A 350 -13.69 -24.44 29.85
CA GLY A 350 -13.06 -23.96 31.08
C GLY A 350 -12.25 -25.01 31.84
N ARG A 351 -12.14 -26.26 31.33
CA ARG A 351 -11.43 -27.36 31.99
C ARG A 351 -10.48 -28.12 31.07
N VAL A 352 -10.99 -28.68 29.97
CA VAL A 352 -10.25 -29.59 29.09
C VAL A 352 -10.48 -29.28 27.62
N ASN A 353 -9.47 -29.51 26.79
CA ASN A 353 -9.49 -29.31 25.35
C ASN A 353 -9.99 -30.56 24.63
N VAL A 354 -11.05 -30.44 23.83
CA VAL A 354 -11.68 -31.57 23.12
C VAL A 354 -11.91 -31.32 21.63
N SER A 355 -11.65 -30.13 21.12
CA SER A 355 -11.93 -29.80 19.71
C SER A 355 -10.83 -30.34 18.76
N HIS A 356 -11.04 -30.16 17.46
CA HIS A 356 -10.05 -30.43 16.41
C HIS A 356 -9.18 -29.20 16.05
N GLY A 357 -9.14 -28.20 16.92
CA GLY A 357 -8.40 -26.94 16.73
C GLY A 357 -9.26 -25.69 16.89
N CYS A 358 -10.58 -25.82 16.80
CA CYS A 358 -11.51 -24.72 17.04
C CYS A 358 -11.52 -24.27 18.52
N VAL A 359 -11.98 -23.03 18.74
CA VAL A 359 -12.31 -22.47 20.04
C VAL A 359 -13.80 -22.71 20.31
N ASN A 360 -14.10 -23.79 21.03
CA ASN A 360 -15.47 -24.12 21.42
C ASN A 360 -15.95 -23.21 22.54
N VAL A 361 -17.15 -22.65 22.38
CA VAL A 361 -17.88 -21.90 23.41
C VAL A 361 -19.31 -22.43 23.57
N SER A 362 -19.97 -22.11 24.67
CA SER A 362 -21.38 -22.48 24.87
C SER A 362 -22.29 -21.85 23.81
N MET A 363 -23.50 -22.37 23.63
CA MET A 363 -24.45 -21.79 22.67
C MET A 363 -24.72 -20.31 22.96
N ALA A 364 -24.95 -19.97 24.23
CA ALA A 364 -25.19 -18.59 24.65
C ALA A 364 -23.97 -17.68 24.41
N ASN A 365 -22.75 -18.17 24.67
CA ASN A 365 -21.53 -17.39 24.44
C ASN A 365 -21.20 -17.26 22.94
N GLY A 366 -21.48 -18.28 22.14
CA GLY A 366 -21.37 -18.21 20.67
C GLY A 366 -22.29 -17.14 20.09
N ALA A 367 -23.56 -17.15 20.49
CA ALA A 367 -24.52 -16.12 20.10
C ALA A 367 -24.08 -14.71 20.53
N TRP A 368 -23.62 -14.57 21.77
CA TRP A 368 -23.16 -13.29 22.30
C TRP A 368 -21.91 -12.80 21.57
N LEU A 369 -20.90 -13.64 21.36
CA LEU A 369 -19.69 -13.27 20.62
C LEU A 369 -20.04 -12.85 19.20
N PHE A 370 -20.87 -13.63 18.51
CA PHE A 370 -21.30 -13.30 17.16
C PHE A 370 -22.03 -11.96 17.07
N ALA A 371 -22.75 -11.54 18.10
CA ALA A 371 -23.39 -10.23 18.13
C ALA A 371 -22.41 -9.08 18.44
N ASN A 372 -21.29 -9.35 19.11
CA ASN A 372 -20.37 -8.33 19.62
C ASN A 372 -19.07 -8.19 18.83
N THR A 373 -18.71 -9.18 18.00
CA THR A 373 -17.53 -9.14 17.14
C THR A 373 -17.88 -8.77 15.70
N ARG A 374 -16.87 -8.47 14.88
CA ARG A 374 -16.97 -8.23 13.43
C ARG A 374 -15.75 -8.81 12.70
N VAL A 375 -15.85 -8.87 11.38
CA VAL A 375 -14.68 -9.15 10.53
C VAL A 375 -13.61 -8.10 10.80
N GLY A 376 -12.37 -8.52 11.01
CA GLY A 376 -11.27 -7.64 11.40
C GLY A 376 -10.97 -7.60 12.90
N ASP A 377 -11.82 -8.15 13.78
CA ASP A 377 -11.49 -8.18 15.22
C ASP A 377 -10.37 -9.20 15.48
N PRO A 378 -9.33 -8.84 16.26
CA PRO A 378 -8.23 -9.73 16.55
C PRO A 378 -8.56 -10.73 17.67
N ILE A 379 -8.01 -11.93 17.54
CA ILE A 379 -7.96 -12.94 18.59
C ILE A 379 -6.54 -13.46 18.77
N THR A 380 -6.05 -13.41 20.01
CA THR A 380 -4.76 -13.98 20.38
C THR A 380 -4.97 -15.24 21.23
N VAL A 381 -4.48 -16.38 20.74
CA VAL A 381 -4.45 -17.64 21.49
C VAL A 381 -3.06 -17.85 22.06
N LYS A 382 -2.97 -18.14 23.36
CA LYS A 382 -1.71 -18.31 24.10
C LYS A 382 -1.61 -19.69 24.74
N GLY A 383 -0.39 -20.23 24.77
CA GLY A 383 -0.04 -21.38 25.60
C GLY A 383 -0.46 -22.74 25.04
N THR A 384 -0.63 -22.88 23.73
CA THR A 384 -0.79 -24.18 23.04
C THR A 384 0.54 -24.63 22.44
N GLU A 385 0.63 -25.92 22.13
CA GLU A 385 1.81 -26.61 21.62
C GLU A 385 2.09 -26.30 20.14
N ARG A 386 1.08 -25.82 19.40
CA ARG A 386 1.16 -25.47 17.98
C ARG A 386 1.28 -23.97 17.80
N LYS A 387 2.18 -23.51 16.94
CA LYS A 387 2.28 -22.11 16.53
C LYS A 387 1.44 -21.85 15.27
N LEU A 388 0.85 -20.66 15.19
CA LEU A 388 0.19 -20.18 13.99
C LEU A 388 1.20 -20.06 12.86
N GLN A 389 0.90 -20.69 11.73
CA GLN A 389 1.72 -20.63 10.53
C GLN A 389 1.42 -19.36 9.75
N ASN A 390 2.47 -18.66 9.31
CA ASN A 390 2.32 -17.48 8.47
C ASN A 390 1.61 -17.85 7.15
N GLY A 391 0.64 -17.04 6.74
CA GLY A 391 -0.19 -17.29 5.57
C GLY A 391 -1.42 -18.18 5.84
N ASN A 392 -1.54 -18.80 7.03
CA ASN A 392 -2.74 -19.54 7.41
C ASN A 392 -3.83 -18.61 7.98
N GLY A 393 -4.38 -17.76 7.13
CA GLY A 393 -5.33 -16.70 7.47
C GLY A 393 -4.73 -15.30 7.25
N TRP A 394 -5.29 -14.31 7.94
CA TRP A 394 -4.69 -12.99 8.04
C TRP A 394 -3.76 -12.94 9.25
N THR A 395 -2.54 -13.42 9.04
CA THR A 395 -1.52 -13.59 10.10
C THR A 395 -0.58 -12.40 10.22
N ASP A 396 -1.02 -11.22 9.74
CA ASP A 396 -0.23 -9.99 9.68
C ASP A 396 0.29 -9.55 11.07
N TRP A 397 -0.46 -9.89 12.13
CA TRP A 397 -0.13 -9.62 13.54
C TRP A 397 0.64 -10.73 14.25
N ASN A 398 0.96 -11.82 13.55
CA ASN A 398 1.77 -12.92 14.09
C ASN A 398 3.28 -12.68 13.89
N MET A 399 3.64 -11.78 12.98
CA MET A 399 5.02 -11.35 12.72
C MET A 399 5.38 -10.15 13.59
N SER A 400 6.65 -10.04 14.00
CA SER A 400 7.14 -8.78 14.57
C SER A 400 7.06 -7.66 13.52
N TRP A 401 7.09 -6.40 13.96
CA TRP A 401 7.06 -5.26 13.03
C TRP A 401 8.25 -5.30 12.06
N GLU A 402 9.44 -5.61 12.56
CA GLU A 402 10.67 -5.71 11.79
C GLU A 402 10.61 -6.83 10.75
N GLN A 403 9.93 -7.95 11.08
CA GLN A 403 9.70 -9.02 10.13
C GLN A 403 8.67 -8.62 9.06
N TYR A 404 7.62 -7.90 9.45
CA TYR A 404 6.60 -7.43 8.52
C TYR A 404 7.18 -6.44 7.50
N VAL A 405 8.01 -5.50 7.96
CA VAL A 405 8.71 -4.52 7.10
C VAL A 405 9.52 -5.19 5.98
N LYS A 406 10.14 -6.35 6.23
CA LYS A 406 10.95 -7.06 5.22
C LYS A 406 10.16 -7.55 4.00
N GLY A 407 8.83 -7.61 4.07
CA GLY A 407 7.99 -7.94 2.91
C GLY A 407 7.61 -6.73 2.06
N SER A 408 8.02 -5.53 2.44
CA SER A 408 7.86 -4.32 1.64
C SER A 408 8.83 -4.32 0.46
N ALA A 409 8.36 -3.88 -0.71
CA ALA A 409 9.24 -3.64 -1.86
C ALA A 409 9.94 -2.27 -1.78
N LEU A 410 9.48 -1.39 -0.88
CA LEU A 410 10.10 -0.10 -0.59
C LEU A 410 10.80 -0.11 0.77
N PRO A 411 11.86 0.68 0.97
CA PRO A 411 12.42 0.92 2.28
C PRO A 411 11.37 1.44 3.27
N TYR A 412 11.50 1.06 4.54
CA TYR A 412 10.70 1.66 5.61
C TYR A 412 11.39 2.94 6.08
N GLU A 413 10.71 4.07 5.92
CA GLU A 413 11.12 5.36 6.46
C GLU A 413 10.16 5.73 7.58
N PRO A 414 10.58 5.67 8.86
CA PRO A 414 9.73 6.09 9.96
C PRO A 414 9.40 7.59 9.81
N PRO A 415 8.16 8.02 10.13
CA PRO A 415 7.84 9.44 10.11
C PRO A 415 8.85 10.21 10.96
N THR A 416 9.39 11.30 10.44
CA THR A 416 10.23 12.20 11.23
C THR A 416 9.40 12.71 12.40
N GLU A 417 9.88 12.53 13.64
CA GLU A 417 9.20 13.07 14.82
C GLU A 417 8.95 14.57 14.59
N ALA A 418 7.67 14.97 14.54
CA ALA A 418 7.31 16.37 14.60
C ALA A 418 7.89 16.91 15.91
N THR A 419 8.87 17.81 15.81
CA THR A 419 9.38 18.53 16.96
C THR A 419 8.19 19.17 17.67
N PRO A 420 8.00 19.01 18.99
CA PRO A 420 6.90 19.66 19.67
C PRO A 420 7.04 21.16 19.45
N GLU A 421 6.05 21.74 18.79
CA GLU A 421 5.90 23.19 18.67
C GLU A 421 5.89 23.72 20.11
N GLN A 422 6.96 24.39 20.52
CA GLN A 422 7.02 25.05 21.81
C GLN A 422 5.92 26.12 21.80
N SER A 423 4.78 25.79 22.39
CA SER A 423 3.75 26.75 22.74
C SER A 423 4.38 27.81 23.63
N GLY A 424 4.76 28.94 23.04
CA GLY A 424 5.20 30.12 23.76
C GLY A 424 4.12 30.53 24.75
N ALA A 425 4.42 30.38 26.04
CA ALA A 425 3.58 30.96 27.09
C ALA A 425 3.67 32.50 26.98
N PRO A 426 2.55 33.22 27.01
CA PRO A 426 2.59 34.68 27.08
C PRO A 426 3.09 35.09 28.46
N THR A 427 4.23 35.79 28.50
CA THR A 427 4.71 36.49 29.69
C THR A 427 3.73 37.60 30.04
N ALA A 428 2.91 37.39 31.07
CA ALA A 428 2.13 38.46 31.68
C ALA A 428 3.06 39.39 32.47
N THR A 429 3.15 40.65 32.04
CA THR A 429 3.77 41.72 32.81
C THR A 429 2.82 42.15 33.94
N PRO A 430 3.24 42.19 35.22
CA PRO A 430 2.43 42.81 36.25
C PRO A 430 2.64 44.33 36.21
N THR A 431 1.56 45.06 36.05
CA THR A 431 1.50 46.51 36.30
C THR A 431 1.51 46.75 37.81
N ALA A 432 2.50 47.49 38.29
CA ALA A 432 2.43 48.32 39.49
C ALA A 432 3.40 49.50 39.33
#